data_AF-A0A2U2SN12-F1
#
_entry.id   AF-A0A2U2SN12-F1
#
_cell.length_a   1.000
_cell.length_b   1.000
_cell.length_c   1.000
_cell.angle_alpha   90.00
_cell.angle_beta   90.00
_cell.angle_gamma   90.00
#
_symmetry.space_group_name_H-M   'P 1'
#
loop_
_entity.id
_entity.type
_entity.pdbx_description
1 polymer ?
#
loop_
_entity_poly.entity_id
_entity_poly.type
_entity_poly.pdbx_seq_one_letter_code
_entity_poly.pdbx_strand_id
1 'polypeptide(L)' 'MTPSGGQTRYIWLAFEASEVIELKRITLDRDVAAANDLFWRIIVPRVVTAARRRGLQIEIDGASGGGGGRLSG' A
#
# COMPACT_ATOMS: atom_id res chain seq x y z
N MET A 1 6.62 26.05 19.72
CA MET A 1 6.79 24.59 19.59
C MET A 1 5.82 24.13 18.50
N THR A 2 6.23 24.25 17.24
CA THR A 2 5.41 23.84 16.09
C THR A 2 5.39 22.31 16.04
N PRO A 3 4.23 21.65 15.87
CA PRO A 3 4.23 20.22 15.65
C PRO A 3 4.95 19.97 14.33
N SER A 4 6.00 19.14 14.37
CA SER A 4 6.67 18.65 13.18
C SER A 4 5.65 17.90 12.34
N GLY A 5 5.03 18.58 11.38
CA GLY A 5 4.16 17.96 10.39
C GLY A 5 4.98 16.96 9.61
N GLY A 6 4.80 15.67 9.89
CA GLY A 6 5.49 14.60 9.18
C GLY A 6 5.26 14.76 7.69
N GLN A 7 6.33 14.97 6.92
CA GLN A 7 6.24 15.17 5.47
C GLN A 7 5.64 13.92 4.83
N THR A 8 4.50 14.06 4.15
CA THR A 8 3.89 12.96 3.40
C THR A 8 4.87 12.45 2.35
N ARG A 9 5.18 11.14 2.41
CA ARG A 9 6.10 10.48 1.48
C ARG A 9 5.30 9.82 0.37
N TYR A 10 5.62 10.16 -0.88
CA TYR A 10 4.95 9.61 -2.06
C TYR A 10 5.85 8.61 -2.79
N ILE A 11 5.30 7.46 -3.18
CA ILE A 11 5.96 6.45 -4.01
C ILE A 11 5.17 6.29 -5.30
N TRP A 12 5.85 6.46 -6.43
CA TRP A 12 5.29 6.18 -7.76
C TRP A 12 5.61 4.74 -8.14
N LEU A 13 4.61 4.02 -8.64
CA LEU A 13 4.75 2.65 -9.11
C LEU A 13 4.43 2.60 -10.60
N ALA A 14 5.31 2.00 -11.37
CA ALA A 14 4.99 1.61 -12.74
C ALA A 14 4.15 0.33 -12.72
N PHE A 15 3.13 0.30 -13.57
CA PHE A 15 2.30 -0.87 -13.81
C PHE A 15 2.52 -1.33 -15.24
N GLU A 16 2.58 -2.64 -15.43
CA GLU A 16 2.58 -3.26 -16.75
C GLU A 16 1.17 -3.16 -17.36
N ALA A 17 1.10 -3.20 -18.70
CA ALA A 17 -0.18 -3.11 -19.40
C ALA A 17 -1.19 -4.17 -18.94
N SER A 18 -0.72 -5.40 -18.68
CA SER A 18 -1.54 -6.50 -18.15
C SER A 18 -2.14 -6.19 -16.78
N GLU A 19 -1.39 -5.55 -15.90
CA GLU A 19 -1.83 -5.19 -14.55
C GLU A 19 -2.86 -4.06 -14.58
N VAL A 20 -2.71 -3.11 -15.52
CA VAL A 20 -3.70 -2.06 -15.75
C VAL A 20 -5.02 -2.65 -16.29
N ILE A 21 -4.94 -3.63 -17.20
CA ILE A 21 -6.12 -4.32 -17.72
C ILE A 21 -6.83 -5.08 -16.60
N GLU A 22 -6.08 -5.80 -15.75
CA GLU A 22 -6.62 -6.51 -14.59
C GLU A 22 -7.31 -5.55 -13.62
N LEU A 23 -6.66 -4.43 -13.26
CA LEU A 23 -7.23 -3.41 -12.38
C LEU A 23 -8.52 -2.79 -12.95
N LYS A 24 -8.55 -2.54 -14.26
CA LYS A 24 -9.77 -2.05 -14.94
C LYS A 24 -10.92 -3.04 -14.80
N ARG A 25 -10.68 -4.33 -15.04
CA ARG A 25 -11.70 -5.38 -14.88
C ARG A 25 -12.21 -5.43 -13.43
N ILE A 26 -11.29 -5.49 -12.46
CA ILE A 26 -11.62 -5.51 -11.03
C ILE A 26 -12.51 -4.31 -10.65
N THR A 27 -12.18 -3.13 -11.15
CA THR A 27 -12.93 -1.89 -10.86
C THR A 27 -14.33 -1.93 -11.46
N LEU A 28 -14.47 -2.42 -12.69
CA LEU A 28 -15.77 -2.55 -13.37
C LEU A 28 -16.67 -3.57 -12.67
N ASP A 29 -16.10 -4.71 -12.28
CA ASP A 29 -16.82 -5.81 -11.63
C ASP A 29 -17.03 -5.55 -10.13
N ARG A 30 -16.41 -4.51 -9.58
CA ARG A 30 -16.37 -4.19 -8.13
C ARG A 30 -15.91 -5.38 -7.29
N ASP A 31 -14.98 -6.16 -7.81
CA ASP A 31 -14.50 -7.39 -7.17
C ASP A 31 -13.49 -7.05 -6.08
N VAL A 32 -13.97 -6.97 -4.83
CA VAL A 32 -13.16 -6.68 -3.66
C VAL A 32 -12.12 -7.78 -3.39
N ALA A 33 -12.45 -9.05 -3.68
CA ALA A 33 -11.53 -10.15 -3.44
C ALA A 33 -10.35 -10.09 -4.41
N ALA A 34 -10.62 -9.89 -5.70
CA ALA A 34 -9.58 -9.71 -6.71
C ALA A 34 -8.77 -8.43 -6.49
N ALA A 35 -9.40 -7.34 -6.00
CA ALA A 35 -8.68 -6.12 -5.63
C ALA A 35 -7.67 -6.38 -4.50
N ASN A 36 -8.08 -7.11 -3.46
CA ASN A 36 -7.19 -7.49 -2.37
C ASN A 36 -6.06 -8.41 -2.84
N ASP A 37 -6.35 -9.41 -3.68
CA ASP A 37 -5.31 -10.27 -4.25
C ASP A 37 -4.27 -9.45 -5.02
N LEU A 38 -4.71 -8.58 -5.94
CA LEU A 38 -3.81 -7.72 -6.71
C LEU A 38 -2.98 -6.79 -5.81
N PHE A 39 -3.59 -6.24 -4.75
CA PHE A 39 -2.90 -5.38 -3.80
C PHE A 39 -1.76 -6.11 -3.09
N TRP A 40 -2.02 -7.29 -2.54
CA TRP A 40 -1.03 -8.08 -1.81
C TRP A 40 0.02 -8.72 -2.72
N ARG A 41 -0.40 -9.18 -3.90
CA ARG A 41 0.46 -9.86 -4.88
C ARG A 41 1.40 -8.90 -5.61
N ILE A 42 0.94 -7.69 -5.93
CA ILE A 42 1.66 -6.76 -6.82
C ILE A 42 2.07 -5.48 -6.10
N ILE A 43 1.10 -4.77 -5.50
CA ILE A 43 1.33 -3.41 -4.99
C ILE A 43 2.25 -3.43 -3.78
N VAL A 44 1.95 -4.25 -2.77
CA VAL A 44 2.69 -4.35 -1.52
C VAL A 44 4.19 -4.65 -1.75
N PRO A 45 4.58 -5.71 -2.48
CA PRO A 45 6.00 -6.01 -2.72
C PRO A 45 6.75 -4.86 -3.42
N ARG A 46 6.09 -4.17 -4.35
CA ARG A 46 6.69 -3.05 -5.09
C ARG A 46 6.84 -1.82 -4.21
N VAL A 47 5.86 -1.50 -3.37
CA VAL A 47 5.96 -0.41 -2.38
C VAL A 47 7.11 -0.68 -1.42
N VAL A 48 7.19 -1.90 -0.84
CA VAL A 48 8.29 -2.28 0.08
C VAL A 48 9.64 -2.13 -0.60
N THR A 49 9.76 -2.62 -1.83
CA THR A 49 11.01 -2.55 -2.58
C THR A 49 11.40 -1.10 -2.88
N ALA A 50 10.45 -0.28 -3.35
CA ALA A 50 10.69 1.14 -3.63
C ALA A 50 11.04 1.93 -2.36
N ALA A 51 10.40 1.62 -1.24
CA ALA A 51 10.66 2.22 0.06
C ALA A 51 12.06 1.88 0.58
N ARG A 52 12.45 0.60 0.54
CA ARG A 52 13.80 0.15 0.91
C ARG A 52 14.88 0.85 0.09
N ARG A 53 14.68 0.99 -1.23
CA ARG A 53 15.59 1.74 -2.11
C ARG A 53 15.73 3.21 -1.74
N ARG A 54 14.76 3.78 -1.03
CA ARG A 54 14.74 5.17 -0.55
C ARG A 54 15.15 5.31 0.92
N GLY A 55 15.66 4.23 1.54
CA GLY A 55 16.03 4.22 2.96
C GLY A 55 14.83 4.29 3.91
N LEU A 56 13.63 3.97 3.43
CA LEU A 56 12.40 3.95 4.22
C LEU A 56 12.16 2.52 4.71
N GLN A 57 12.06 2.33 6.02
CA GLN A 57 11.51 1.11 6.61
C GLN A 57 9.99 1.22 6.64
N ILE A 58 9.32 0.28 5.99
CA ILE A 58 7.87 0.12 6.05
C ILE A 58 7.62 -1.22 6.73
N GLU A 59 6.97 -1.16 7.89
CA GLU A 59 6.34 -2.32 8.51
C GLU A 59 4.93 -2.43 7.92
N ILE A 60 4.64 -3.59 7.34
CA ILE A 60 3.31 -3.89 6.83
C ILE A 60 2.70 -4.85 7.83
N ASP A 61 1.87 -4.31 8.71
CA ASP A 61 1.04 -5.11 9.59
C ASP A 61 0.05 -5.86 8.70
N GLY A 62 0.36 -7.14 8.45
CA GLY A 62 -0.55 -8.04 7.75
C GLY A 62 -1.90 -7.99 8.44
N ALA A 63 -2.96 -7.80 7.67
CA ALA A 63 -4.32 -7.67 8.15
C ALA A 63 -4.67 -8.77 9.19
N SER A 64 -4.56 -8.42 10.45
CA SER A 64 -5.32 -9.03 11.54
C SER A 64 -6.29 -7.97 12.01
N GLY A 65 -7.57 -8.22 11.79
CA GLY A 65 -8.62 -7.32 12.26
C GLY A 65 -8.57 -7.16 13.78
N GLY A 66 -8.68 -5.91 14.23
CA GLY A 66 -9.13 -5.59 15.58
C GLY A 66 -8.08 -4.96 16.49
N GLY A 67 -8.39 -3.74 16.95
CA GLY A 67 -7.85 -3.19 18.19
C GLY A 67 -7.14 -1.86 18.01
N GLY A 68 -7.87 -0.77 18.21
CA GLY A 68 -7.29 0.57 18.31
C GLY A 68 -6.24 0.63 19.42
N GLY A 69 -4.99 0.82 19.04
CA GLY A 69 -3.90 1.15 19.96
C GLY A 69 -3.83 2.65 20.17
N ARG A 70 -4.36 3.12 21.29
CA ARG A 70 -4.08 4.47 21.82
C ARG A 70 -2.58 4.60 22.02
N LEU A 71 -1.94 5.53 21.32
CA LEU A 71 -0.58 5.95 21.65
C LEU A 71 -0.65 6.95 22.82
N SER A 72 -0.38 6.44 24.03
CA SER A 72 0.00 7.26 25.18
C SER A 72 1.51 7.07 25.40
N GLY A 73 2.23 8.18 25.48
CA GLY A 73 3.65 8.28 25.76
C GLY A 73 4.12 9.71 25.58
#